data_AF-A0A2J7QM18-F1
#
_entry.id   AF-A0A2J7QM18-F1
#
_cell.length_a   1.000
_cell.length_b   1.000
_cell.length_c   1.000
_cell.angle_alpha   90.00
_cell.angle_beta   90.00
_cell.angle_gamma   90.00
#
_symmetry.space_group_name_H-M   'P 1'
#
loop_
_entity.id
_entity.type
_entity.pdbx_description
1 polymer ?
#
loop_
_entity_poly.entity_id
_entity_poly.type
_entity_poly.pdbx_seq_one_letter_code
_entity_poly.pdbx_strand_id
1 'polypeptide(L)' 'MLKAWETVALYTEKHQPNKAVAVRATNLFNDNAVSHFHQIFRRRQNQMSLDSFLVKKN' A
#
# COMPACT_ATOMS: atom_id res chain seq x y z
N MET A 1 -5.06 -1.48 1.98
CA MET A 1 -3.62 -1.83 1.95
C MET A 1 -2.82 -1.07 3.00
N LEU A 2 -2.96 0.25 3.10
CA LEU A 2 -2.31 1.08 4.12
C LEU A 2 -2.38 0.51 5.55
N LYS A 3 -3.58 0.10 6.03
CA LYS A 3 -3.75 -0.47 7.38
C LYS A 3 -2.94 -1.76 7.64
N ALA A 4 -2.83 -2.64 6.65
CA ALA A 4 -2.04 -3.87 6.79
C ALA A 4 -0.54 -3.55 6.82
N TRP A 5 -0.12 -2.56 6.02
CA TRP A 5 1.26 -2.10 6.01
C TRP A 5 1.68 -1.42 7.32
N GLU A 6 0.81 -0.60 7.92
CA GLU A 6 1.06 -0.02 9.25
C GLU A 6 1.31 -1.12 10.31
N THR A 7 0.55 -2.22 10.25
CA THR A 7 0.73 -3.36 11.16
C THR A 7 2.10 -4.03 10.96
N VAL A 8 2.52 -4.22 9.70
CA VAL A 8 3.83 -4.80 9.37
C VAL A 8 4.97 -3.89 9.80
N ALA A 9 4.83 -2.57 9.61
CA ALA A 9 5.83 -1.60 10.04
C ALA A 9 6.00 -1.59 11.56
N LEU A 10 4.90 -1.57 12.32
CA LEU A 10 4.90 -1.64 13.78
C LEU A 10 5.52 -2.95 14.30
N TYR A 11 5.17 -4.08 13.67
CA TYR A 11 5.76 -5.37 14.01
C TYR A 11 7.27 -5.38 13.76
N THR A 12 7.71 -4.86 12.61
CA THR A 12 9.13 -4.80 12.26
C THR A 12 9.91 -3.91 13.20
N GLU A 13 9.37 -2.74 13.58
CA GLU A 13 10.00 -1.85 14.54
C GLU A 13 10.09 -2.47 15.95
N LYS A 14 9.05 -3.18 16.39
CA LYS A 14 9.02 -3.84 17.70
C LYS A 14 9.98 -5.03 17.80
N HIS A 15 10.12 -5.81 16.74
CA HIS A 15 10.83 -7.09 16.78
C HIS A 15 12.25 -7.05 16.23
N GLN A 16 12.65 -5.99 15.52
CA GLN A 16 13.99 -5.90 14.96
C GLN A 16 14.97 -5.24 15.93
N PRO A 17 15.99 -5.95 16.45
CA PRO A 17 16.94 -5.40 17.42
C PRO A 17 17.77 -4.24 16.86
N ASN A 18 17.99 -4.25 15.54
CA ASN A 18 18.71 -3.20 14.84
C ASN A 18 17.73 -2.23 14.17
N LYS A 19 17.50 -1.09 14.83
CA LYS A 19 16.60 -0.03 14.35
C LYS A 19 16.99 0.51 12.96
N ALA A 20 18.28 0.63 12.66
CA ALA A 20 18.72 1.13 11.36
C ALA A 20 18.39 0.15 10.22
N VAL A 21 18.48 -1.15 10.48
CA VAL A 21 18.07 -2.18 9.52
C VAL A 21 16.56 -2.19 9.35
N ALA A 22 15.80 -2.04 10.44
CA ALA A 22 14.33 -1.95 10.39
C ALA A 22 13.87 -0.79 9.50
N VAL A 23 14.42 0.40 9.72
CA VAL A 23 14.08 1.60 8.94
C VAL A 23 14.45 1.43 7.46
N ARG A 24 15.63 0.89 7.16
CA ARG A 24 16.03 0.63 5.76
C ARG A 24 15.10 -0.36 5.07
N ALA A 25 14.74 -1.45 5.74
CA ALA A 25 13.81 -2.43 5.18
C ALA A 25 12.42 -1.82 4.94
N THR A 26 11.89 -1.08 5.92
CA THR A 26 10.59 -0.40 5.79
C THR A 26 10.57 0.58 4.63
N ASN A 27 11.63 1.39 4.47
CA ASN A 27 11.74 2.32 3.35
C ASN A 27 11.81 1.59 2.01
N LEU A 28 12.63 0.54 1.91
CA LEU A 28 12.76 -0.26 0.69
C LEU A 28 11.43 -0.90 0.26
N PHE A 29 10.65 -1.42 1.22
CA PHE A 29 9.32 -1.97 0.94
C PHE A 29 8.31 -0.90 0.56
N ASN A 30 8.36 0.28 1.19
CA ASN A 30 7.51 1.42 0.85
C ASN A 30 7.72 1.85 -0.62
N ASP A 31 8.98 2.05 -1.00
CA ASP A 31 9.33 2.56 -2.31
C ASP A 31 8.99 1.57 -3.44
N ASN A 32 9.19 0.27 -3.19
CA ASN A 32 8.97 -0.75 -4.21
C ASN A 32 7.55 -1.32 -4.17
N ALA A 33 7.18 -2.00 -3.08
CA ALA A 33 5.96 -2.79 -3.02
C ALA A 33 4.74 -1.93 -2.77
N VAL A 34 4.77 -1.07 -1.73
CA VAL A 34 3.60 -0.26 -1.34
C VAL A 34 3.24 0.73 -2.44
N SER A 35 4.23 1.39 -3.03
CA SER A 35 4.03 2.29 -4.18
C SER A 35 3.39 1.57 -5.37
N HIS A 36 3.90 0.39 -5.74
CA HIS A 36 3.37 -0.39 -6.86
C HIS A 36 1.89 -0.75 -6.65
N PHE A 37 1.57 -1.28 -5.46
CA PHE A 37 0.20 -1.63 -5.17
C PHE A 37 -0.73 -0.42 -4.99
N HIS A 38 -0.24 0.72 -4.50
CA HIS A 38 -1.00 1.96 -4.50
C HIS A 38 -1.41 2.38 -5.92
N GLN A 39 -0.50 2.24 -6.90
CA GLN A 39 -0.83 2.51 -8.30
C GLN A 39 -1.90 1.55 -8.82
N ILE A 40 -1.78 0.25 -8.54
CA ILE A 40 -2.80 -0.75 -8.91
C ILE A 40 -4.15 -0.39 -8.29
N PHE A 41 -4.17 -0.07 -7.00
CA PHE A 41 -5.39 0.29 -6.30
C PHE A 41 -6.07 1.52 -6.90
N ARG A 42 -5.30 2.59 -7.17
CA ARG A 42 -5.81 3.81 -7.81
C ARG A 42 -6.41 3.52 -9.19
N ARG A 43 -5.73 2.71 -10.01
CA ARG A 43 -6.23 2.32 -11.33
C ARG A 43 -7.55 1.56 -11.23
N ARG A 44 -7.67 0.61 -10.30
CA ARG A 44 -8.91 -0.15 -10.07
C ARG A 44 -10.05 0.73 -9.57
N GLN A 45 -9.76 1.67 -8.68
CA GLN A 45 -10.77 2.61 -8.18
C GLN A 45 -11.33 3.48 -9.31
N ASN A 46 -10.46 3.98 -10.19
CA ASN A 46 -10.88 4.75 -11.36
C ASN A 46 -11.73 3.91 -12.33
N GLN A 47 -11.34 2.65 -12.57
CA GLN A 47 -12.11 1.73 -13.42
C GLN A 47 -13.52 1.51 -12.85
N MET A 48 -13.64 1.18 -11.56
CA MET A 48 -14.94 0.99 -10.92
C MET A 48 -15.82 2.26 -10.97
N SER A 49 -15.20 3.44 -10.79
CA SER A 49 -15.91 4.71 -10.90
C SER A 49 -16.46 4.94 -12.32
N LEU A 50 -15.69 4.61 -13.35
CA LEU A 50 -16.14 4.72 -14.75
C LEU A 50 -17.23 3.70 -15.06
N ASP A 51 -17.05 2.45 -14.67
CA ASP A 51 -18.03 1.38 -14.90
C ASP A 51 -19.38 1.72 -14.25
N SER A 52 -19.36 2.18 -12.99
CA SER A 52 -20.58 2.60 -12.28
C SER A 52 -21.26 3.81 -12.92
N PHE A 53 -20.49 4.79 -13.43
CA PHE A 53 -21.04 5.94 -14.15
C PHE A 53 -21.73 5.52 -15.45
N LEU A 54 -21.09 4.62 -16.21
CA LEU A 54 -21.63 4.12 -17.48
C LEU A 54 -22.88 3.25 -17.28
N VAL A 55 -22.91 2.41 -16.24
CA VAL A 55 -24.09 1.59 -15.89
C VAL A 55 -25.29 2.46 -15.48
N LYS A 56 -25.05 3.61 -14.82
CA LYS A 56 -26.12 4.51 -14.34
C LYS A 56 -26.77 5.35 -15.45
N LYS A 57 -26.24 5.32 -16.67
CA LYS A 57 -26.73 6.11 -17.80
C LYS A 57 -27.83 5.39 -18.62
N ASN A 58 -28.20 4.17 -18.24
CA ASN A 58 -29.35 3.44 -18.80
C ASN A 58 -30.57 3.56 -17.89
#